data_AF-A0A7Y6AB64-F1
#
_entry.id   AF-A0A7Y6AB64-F1
#
_cell.length_a   1.000
_cell.length_b   1.000
_cell.length_c   1.000
_cell.angle_alpha   90.00
_cell.angle_beta   90.00
_cell.angle_gamma   90.00
#
_symmetry.space_group_name_H-M   'P 1'
#
loop_
_entity.id
_entity.type
_entity.pdbx_description
1 polymer ?
#
loop_
_entity_poly.entity_id
_entity_poly.type
_entity_poly.pdbx_seq_one_letter_code
_entity_poly.pdbx_strand_id
1 'polypeptide(L)'
;VTLPGTAAPGGVAHANVTDLSGTGVSCQTARWWPQGTDEAIEVACFDRTGAPVDVPFTGLFLGGTQDGPNSLGISRGYVYAADPSAARQTPPAASSQRTGAVTRTGTGRYSTGVPAASTVVQVTPVGTAARHCAVTGLGGGTASIACTDFSGAPADTAFVLSHTGAQSLLDDRRLPHGVSLVADDAPGAAAPTITAPWMSRPGSATITRNATGSYVVRFTVGYLSSYTHVTATGGGYCSTKLRNDYSRKDDVYLAVACFTASGAPANTGFQVTYMTASPYYP
;
A
#
# COMPACT_ATOMS: atom_id res chain seq x y z
N VAL A 1 -7.27 16.00 -4.32
CA VAL A 1 -8.19 15.16 -5.12
C VAL A 1 -9.50 15.04 -4.36
N THR A 2 -10.63 15.09 -5.05
CA THR A 2 -11.96 14.91 -4.45
C THR A 2 -12.56 13.61 -4.96
N LEU A 3 -13.02 12.76 -4.06
CA LEU A 3 -13.68 11.49 -4.33
C LEU A 3 -15.20 11.66 -4.13
N PRO A 4 -15.99 11.66 -5.21
CA PRO A 4 -17.42 11.98 -5.13
C PRO A 4 -18.21 10.95 -4.33
N GLY A 5 -19.05 11.41 -3.40
CA GLY A 5 -20.00 10.55 -2.67
C GLY A 5 -19.37 9.55 -1.71
N THR A 6 -18.08 9.68 -1.39
CA THR A 6 -17.36 8.74 -0.51
C THR A 6 -17.07 9.30 0.88
N ALA A 7 -17.63 10.46 1.24
CA ALA A 7 -17.42 11.05 2.56
C ALA A 7 -17.72 10.02 3.66
N ALA A 8 -16.79 9.87 4.61
CA ALA A 8 -17.01 9.05 5.79
C ALA A 8 -16.40 9.71 7.03
N PRO A 9 -17.01 9.56 8.22
CA PRO A 9 -16.32 9.89 9.46
C PRO A 9 -15.04 9.04 9.58
N GLY A 10 -13.87 9.67 9.57
CA GLY A 10 -12.58 9.00 9.74
C GLY A 10 -12.05 8.36 8.46
N GLY A 11 -11.90 7.04 8.47
CA GLY A 11 -11.24 6.26 7.42
C GLY A 11 -9.72 6.42 7.38
N VAL A 12 -9.13 5.91 6.30
CA VAL A 12 -7.72 6.08 5.94
C VAL A 12 -7.59 6.39 4.45
N ALA A 13 -6.64 7.26 4.11
CA ALA A 13 -6.28 7.54 2.73
C ALA A 13 -4.85 7.10 2.41
N HIS A 14 -4.71 6.22 1.42
CA HIS A 14 -3.44 5.84 0.84
C HIS A 14 -3.14 6.66 -0.42
N ALA A 15 -1.86 6.93 -0.67
CA ALA A 15 -1.35 7.46 -1.91
C ALA A 15 -0.25 6.53 -2.42
N ASN A 16 -0.25 6.24 -3.72
CA ASN A 16 0.82 5.53 -4.40
C ASN A 16 1.24 6.31 -5.64
N VAL A 17 2.54 6.51 -5.80
CA VAL A 17 3.12 7.26 -6.93
C VAL A 17 3.15 6.40 -8.19
N THR A 18 2.98 7.04 -9.35
CA THR A 18 3.29 6.46 -10.66
C THR A 18 4.57 7.08 -11.19
N ASP A 19 5.71 6.48 -10.83
CA ASP A 19 7.07 6.91 -11.21
C ASP A 19 7.46 6.38 -12.59
N LEU A 20 6.86 6.94 -13.65
CA LEU A 20 7.06 6.50 -15.04
C LEU A 20 8.55 6.43 -15.44
N SER A 21 9.37 7.32 -14.88
CA SER A 21 10.80 7.41 -15.16
C SER A 21 11.66 6.48 -14.29
N GLY A 22 11.11 5.91 -13.21
CA GLY A 22 11.85 5.08 -12.26
C GLY A 22 12.97 5.85 -11.55
N THR A 23 12.72 7.10 -11.21
CA THR A 23 13.70 8.04 -10.63
C THR A 23 13.76 8.02 -9.11
N GLY A 24 12.85 7.27 -8.46
CA GLY A 24 12.76 7.19 -7.01
C GLY A 24 11.95 8.32 -6.39
N VAL A 25 10.96 8.86 -7.11
CA VAL A 25 9.98 9.77 -6.49
C VAL A 25 9.07 8.99 -5.54
N SER A 26 8.52 9.65 -4.54
CA SER A 26 7.55 9.09 -3.62
C SER A 26 6.35 10.02 -3.45
N CYS A 27 5.20 9.46 -3.12
CA CYS A 27 4.01 10.23 -2.73
C CYS A 27 3.45 9.64 -1.46
N GLN A 28 2.91 10.51 -0.62
CA GLN A 28 2.26 10.15 0.63
C GLN A 28 1.03 11.02 0.86
N THR A 29 0.16 10.60 1.76
CA THR A 29 -1.03 11.36 2.09
C THR A 29 -0.65 12.50 3.04
N ALA A 30 -0.97 13.75 2.70
CA ALA A 30 -0.76 14.86 3.64
C ALA A 30 -1.87 14.90 4.69
N ARG A 31 -3.13 14.78 4.24
CA ARG A 31 -4.35 14.71 5.05
C ARG A 31 -5.55 14.30 4.19
N TRP A 32 -6.67 13.97 4.82
CA TRP A 32 -7.96 13.75 4.19
C TRP A 32 -9.09 14.27 5.09
N TRP A 33 -10.22 14.65 4.49
CA TRP A 33 -11.38 15.12 5.23
C TRP A 33 -12.67 15.03 4.38
N PRO A 34 -13.83 14.90 5.02
CA PRO A 34 -15.12 15.09 4.35
C PRO A 34 -15.28 16.53 3.84
N GLN A 35 -15.56 16.68 2.55
CA GLN A 35 -15.93 17.92 1.90
C GLN A 35 -17.38 17.82 1.41
N GLY A 36 -18.33 18.05 2.32
CA GLY A 36 -19.74 17.80 2.06
C GLY A 36 -20.01 16.29 1.95
N THR A 37 -20.53 15.84 0.81
CA THR A 37 -20.77 14.41 0.52
C THR A 37 -19.55 13.71 -0.05
N ASP A 38 -18.49 14.45 -0.36
CA ASP A 38 -17.29 13.94 -1.01
C ASP A 38 -16.15 13.79 -0.01
N GLU A 39 -15.17 12.95 -0.34
CA GLU A 39 -13.93 12.86 0.45
C GLU A 39 -12.80 13.62 -0.26
N ALA A 40 -12.18 14.58 0.42
CA ALA A 40 -11.00 15.26 -0.09
C ALA A 40 -9.73 14.60 0.43
N ILE A 41 -8.76 14.37 -0.46
CA ILE A 41 -7.43 13.85 -0.13
C ILE A 41 -6.39 14.84 -0.65
N GLU A 42 -5.52 15.28 0.24
CA GLU A 42 -4.31 16.03 -0.09
C GLU A 42 -3.12 15.09 -0.12
N VAL A 43 -2.32 15.16 -1.20
CA VAL A 43 -1.17 14.28 -1.44
C VAL A 43 0.07 15.16 -1.56
N ALA A 44 1.13 14.76 -0.86
CA ALA A 44 2.45 15.38 -0.97
C ALA A 44 3.39 14.40 -1.66
N CYS A 45 4.05 14.84 -2.72
CA CYS A 45 5.02 14.06 -3.47
C CYS A 45 6.39 14.70 -3.40
N PHE A 46 7.44 13.88 -3.39
CA PHE A 46 8.81 14.29 -3.19
C PHE A 46 9.73 13.61 -4.20
N ASP A 47 10.78 14.32 -4.61
CA ASP A 47 11.91 13.69 -5.29
C ASP A 47 12.83 12.96 -4.30
N ARG A 48 13.85 12.30 -4.84
CA ARG A 48 14.89 11.57 -4.07
C ARG A 48 15.68 12.43 -3.08
N THR A 49 15.61 13.76 -3.18
CA THR A 49 16.26 14.68 -2.24
C THR A 49 15.31 15.17 -1.15
N GLY A 50 14.05 14.72 -1.17
CA GLY A 50 13.00 15.16 -0.27
C GLY A 50 12.36 16.49 -0.66
N ALA A 51 12.68 17.04 -1.83
CA ALA A 51 12.07 18.27 -2.31
C ALA A 51 10.69 17.99 -2.91
N PRO A 52 9.68 18.86 -2.69
CA PRO A 52 8.35 18.67 -3.27
C PRO A 52 8.39 18.65 -4.81
N VAL A 53 7.66 17.72 -5.42
CA VAL A 53 7.49 17.62 -6.87
C VAL A 53 6.04 17.37 -7.26
N ASP A 54 5.68 17.74 -8.48
CA ASP A 54 4.40 17.36 -9.08
C ASP A 54 4.60 16.13 -9.99
N VAL A 55 4.01 15.01 -9.59
CA VAL A 55 4.10 13.73 -10.29
C VAL A 55 2.77 12.98 -10.22
N PRO A 56 2.45 12.14 -11.22
CA PRO A 56 1.21 11.37 -11.21
C PRO A 56 1.13 10.40 -10.02
N PHE A 57 -0.05 10.28 -9.44
CA PHE A 57 -0.32 9.37 -8.32
C PHE A 57 -1.71 8.74 -8.42
N THR A 58 -1.95 7.77 -7.55
CA THR A 58 -3.28 7.24 -7.25
C THR A 58 -3.60 7.33 -5.78
N GLY A 59 -4.83 7.73 -5.47
CA GLY A 59 -5.39 7.69 -4.13
C GLY A 59 -6.34 6.51 -3.94
N LEU A 60 -6.39 5.99 -2.72
CA LEU A 60 -7.43 5.08 -2.24
C LEU A 60 -7.92 5.58 -0.89
N PHE A 61 -9.23 5.77 -0.77
CA PHE A 61 -9.86 5.99 0.52
C PHE A 61 -10.58 4.72 0.98
N LEU A 62 -10.33 4.34 2.23
CA LEU A 62 -10.99 3.24 2.90
C LEU A 62 -11.71 3.80 4.13
N GLY A 63 -13.03 3.78 4.10
CA GLY A 63 -13.89 4.23 5.20
C GLY A 63 -15.10 3.32 5.40
N GLY A 64 -15.94 3.68 6.37
CA GLY A 64 -17.19 2.98 6.66
C GLY A 64 -17.03 1.68 7.47
N THR A 65 -18.18 1.11 7.84
CA THR A 65 -18.27 -0.16 8.57
C THR A 65 -18.31 -1.34 7.58
N GLN A 66 -17.59 -2.42 7.89
CA GLN A 66 -17.55 -3.65 7.09
C GLN A 66 -18.73 -4.59 7.38
N ASP A 67 -19.82 -4.10 8.00
CA ASP A 67 -20.99 -4.92 8.32
C ASP A 67 -22.11 -4.78 7.27
N GLY A 68 -21.78 -4.19 6.12
CA GLY A 68 -22.69 -4.07 4.99
C GLY A 68 -22.99 -5.44 4.35
N PRO A 69 -24.14 -5.60 3.68
CA PRO A 69 -24.58 -6.89 3.11
C PRO A 69 -23.67 -7.44 2.00
N ASN A 70 -22.69 -6.65 1.54
CA ASN A 70 -21.75 -7.00 0.48
C ASN A 70 -20.32 -7.27 0.98
N SER A 71 -20.09 -7.14 2.29
CA SER A 71 -18.81 -7.46 2.93
C SER A 71 -18.56 -8.96 2.96
N LEU A 72 -17.29 -9.36 2.78
CA LEU A 72 -16.86 -10.75 2.92
C LEU A 72 -16.42 -11.06 4.36
N GLY A 73 -16.11 -10.04 5.18
CA GLY A 73 -15.95 -10.16 6.63
C GLY A 73 -14.74 -10.98 7.11
N ILE A 74 -13.82 -11.35 6.21
CA ILE A 74 -12.84 -12.43 6.45
C ILE A 74 -11.45 -11.96 6.90
N SER A 75 -10.85 -10.87 6.38
CA SER A 75 -9.50 -10.47 6.82
C SER A 75 -9.02 -9.05 6.44
N ARG A 76 -9.90 -8.10 6.12
CA ARG A 76 -9.49 -6.74 5.75
C ARG A 76 -9.57 -5.85 6.97
N GLY A 77 -8.59 -4.99 7.17
CA GLY A 77 -8.69 -3.92 8.15
C GLY A 77 -7.83 -2.73 7.80
N TYR A 78 -7.96 -1.69 8.60
CA TYR A 78 -7.13 -0.50 8.50
C TYR A 78 -6.96 0.18 9.85
N VAL A 79 -5.96 1.05 9.94
CA VAL A 79 -5.72 1.93 11.09
C VAL A 79 -5.01 3.21 10.66
N TYR A 80 -5.38 4.34 11.27
CA TYR A 80 -4.62 5.58 11.24
C TYR A 80 -3.90 5.80 12.57
N ALA A 81 -2.57 5.76 12.54
CA ALA A 81 -1.72 6.15 13.67
C ALA A 81 -1.37 7.64 13.55
N ALA A 82 -2.10 8.49 14.28
CA ALA A 82 -2.01 9.95 14.17
C ALA A 82 -0.93 10.57 15.05
N ASP A 83 -0.62 9.96 16.19
CA ASP A 83 0.42 10.46 17.11
C ASP A 83 1.68 9.57 16.98
N PRO A 84 2.69 10.01 16.24
CA PRO A 84 3.84 9.16 15.95
C PRO A 84 4.82 9.01 17.10
N SER A 85 4.66 9.81 18.16
CA SER A 85 5.54 9.84 19.34
C SER A 85 4.96 9.08 20.54
N ALA A 86 3.64 8.85 20.55
CA ALA A 86 2.97 8.09 21.60
C ALA A 86 3.52 6.66 21.69
N ALA A 87 3.90 6.24 22.90
CA ALA A 87 4.35 4.87 23.17
C ALA A 87 3.26 3.84 22.77
N ARG A 88 1.99 4.18 22.96
CA ARG A 88 0.84 3.38 22.55
C ARG A 88 -0.35 4.29 22.25
N GLN A 89 -1.03 4.02 21.14
CA GLN A 89 -2.25 4.73 20.75
C GLN A 89 -3.34 3.73 20.36
N THR A 90 -4.58 4.06 20.69
CA THR A 90 -5.77 3.32 20.29
C THR A 90 -6.60 4.22 19.39
N PRO A 91 -6.41 4.16 18.06
CA PRO A 91 -7.14 5.04 17.15
C PRO A 91 -8.65 4.81 17.24
N PRO A 92 -9.47 5.86 17.02
CA PRO A 92 -10.92 5.76 17.14
C PRO A 92 -11.48 4.77 16.11
N ALA A 93 -12.64 4.18 16.40
CA ALA A 93 -13.29 3.18 15.53
C ALA A 93 -13.58 3.71 14.10
N ALA A 94 -13.75 5.02 13.96
CA ALA A 94 -13.88 5.69 12.67
C ALA A 94 -12.63 5.54 11.79
N SER A 95 -11.44 5.44 12.38
CA SER A 95 -10.14 5.34 11.70
C SER A 95 -9.38 4.07 12.08
N SER A 96 -10.06 3.07 12.64
CA SER A 96 -9.51 1.75 12.92
C SER A 96 -10.59 0.69 12.77
N GLN A 97 -10.32 -0.30 11.93
CA GLN A 97 -11.19 -1.45 11.68
C GLN A 97 -10.34 -2.71 11.68
N ARG A 98 -10.75 -3.70 12.48
CA ARG A 98 -10.08 -5.02 12.61
C ARG A 98 -8.55 -4.90 12.78
N THR A 99 -8.11 -3.88 13.51
CA THR A 99 -6.71 -3.61 13.80
C THR A 99 -6.58 -3.21 15.27
N GLY A 100 -5.53 -3.69 15.92
CA GLY A 100 -5.26 -3.43 17.32
C GLY A 100 -4.74 -2.01 17.58
N ALA A 101 -4.38 -1.76 18.84
CA ALA A 101 -3.61 -0.57 19.19
C ALA A 101 -2.28 -0.55 18.42
N VAL A 102 -1.77 0.65 18.16
CA VAL A 102 -0.45 0.86 17.57
C VAL A 102 0.53 1.17 18.70
N THR A 103 1.59 0.39 18.81
CA THR A 103 2.64 0.54 19.82
C THR A 103 3.91 1.00 19.12
N ARG A 104 4.51 2.08 19.62
CA ARG A 104 5.83 2.55 19.19
C ARG A 104 6.90 1.74 19.93
N THR A 105 7.71 1.00 19.19
CA THR A 105 8.77 0.13 19.74
C THR A 105 10.16 0.80 19.70
N GLY A 106 10.27 1.94 19.03
CA GLY A 106 11.46 2.76 18.91
C GLY A 106 11.22 3.92 17.95
N THR A 107 12.19 4.81 17.75
CA THR A 107 12.07 5.90 16.77
C THR A 107 11.85 5.34 15.37
N GLY A 108 10.75 5.74 14.74
CA GLY A 108 10.31 5.23 13.45
C GLY A 108 9.99 3.74 13.45
N ARG A 109 9.73 3.11 14.59
CA ARG A 109 9.41 1.67 14.68
C ARG A 109 8.09 1.47 15.39
N TYR A 110 7.20 0.73 14.74
CA TYR A 110 5.84 0.51 15.21
C TYR A 110 5.43 -0.96 15.08
N SER A 111 4.55 -1.40 15.96
CA SER A 111 3.84 -2.67 15.81
C SER A 111 2.34 -2.48 16.05
N THR A 112 1.52 -3.27 15.36
CA THR A 112 0.07 -3.29 15.57
C THR A 112 -0.50 -4.68 15.37
N GLY A 113 -1.58 -4.98 16.09
CA GLY A 113 -2.27 -6.25 15.96
C GLY A 113 -3.10 -6.30 14.68
N VAL A 114 -2.97 -7.39 13.92
CA VAL A 114 -3.78 -7.69 12.72
C VAL A 114 -4.31 -9.12 12.82
N PRO A 115 -5.40 -9.49 12.12
CA PRO A 115 -5.84 -10.87 12.07
C PRO A 115 -4.73 -11.79 11.57
N ALA A 116 -4.60 -12.98 12.15
CA ALA A 116 -3.57 -13.95 11.75
C ALA A 116 -3.70 -14.42 10.29
N ALA A 117 -4.88 -14.26 9.69
CA ALA A 117 -5.14 -14.56 8.28
C ALA A 117 -4.67 -13.46 7.30
N SER A 118 -4.16 -12.34 7.80
CA SER A 118 -3.64 -11.25 6.97
C SER A 118 -2.36 -11.71 6.28
N THR A 119 -2.32 -11.57 4.96
CA THR A 119 -1.18 -11.98 4.13
C THR A 119 -0.45 -10.79 3.53
N VAL A 120 -1.13 -9.64 3.40
CA VAL A 120 -0.56 -8.41 2.86
C VAL A 120 -0.95 -7.21 3.72
N VAL A 121 -0.02 -6.29 3.88
CA VAL A 121 -0.10 -5.00 4.56
C VAL A 121 0.40 -3.91 3.62
N GLN A 122 -0.39 -2.85 3.46
CA GLN A 122 -0.02 -1.62 2.78
C GLN A 122 0.19 -0.52 3.83
N VAL A 123 1.29 0.22 3.75
CA VAL A 123 1.55 1.35 4.65
C VAL A 123 1.86 2.61 3.86
N THR A 124 1.29 3.73 4.27
CA THR A 124 1.58 5.05 3.70
C THR A 124 1.85 6.03 4.83
N PRO A 125 3.00 6.73 4.82
CA PRO A 125 3.23 7.83 5.75
C PRO A 125 2.15 8.91 5.61
N VAL A 126 1.89 9.64 6.69
CA VAL A 126 0.96 10.76 6.71
C VAL A 126 1.68 12.03 7.17
N GLY A 127 1.52 13.11 6.39
CA GLY A 127 2.04 14.43 6.69
C GLY A 127 2.77 15.07 5.50
N THR A 128 3.40 16.21 5.75
CA THR A 128 4.05 17.05 4.72
C THR A 128 5.57 16.91 4.68
N ALA A 129 6.18 16.15 5.59
CA ALA A 129 7.59 15.81 5.54
C ALA A 129 7.81 14.53 4.72
N ALA A 130 8.84 14.50 3.87
CA ALA A 130 9.20 13.30 3.11
C ALA A 130 9.56 12.14 4.05
N ARG A 131 8.81 11.05 3.95
CA ARG A 131 8.97 9.85 4.75
C ARG A 131 8.84 8.61 3.88
N HIS A 132 9.49 7.54 4.32
CA HIS A 132 9.32 6.20 3.76
C HIS A 132 8.93 5.27 4.88
N CYS A 133 7.88 4.47 4.69
CA CYS A 133 7.51 3.41 5.62
C CYS A 133 7.49 2.07 4.89
N ALA A 134 8.02 1.05 5.54
CA ALA A 134 8.14 -0.31 5.03
C ALA A 134 7.63 -1.31 6.07
N VAL A 135 7.15 -2.46 5.59
CA VAL A 135 6.77 -3.59 6.45
C VAL A 135 8.03 -4.38 6.79
N THR A 136 8.36 -4.52 8.07
CA THR A 136 9.53 -5.27 8.52
C THR A 136 9.17 -6.63 9.13
N GLY A 137 7.88 -6.91 9.27
CA GLY A 137 7.39 -8.22 9.69
C GLY A 137 5.88 -8.31 9.62
N LEU A 138 5.38 -9.48 9.24
CA LEU A 138 3.96 -9.82 9.27
C LEU A 138 3.86 -11.29 9.70
N GLY A 139 3.22 -11.55 10.84
CA GLY A 139 3.09 -12.90 11.38
C GLY A 139 2.60 -12.91 12.82
N GLY A 140 2.07 -14.05 13.27
CA GLY A 140 1.61 -14.21 14.66
C GLY A 140 0.53 -13.19 15.07
N GLY A 141 -0.27 -12.69 14.12
CA GLY A 141 -1.27 -11.64 14.36
C GLY A 141 -0.69 -10.25 14.61
N THR A 142 0.55 -9.98 14.17
CA THR A 142 1.21 -8.68 14.31
C THR A 142 1.79 -8.22 12.97
N ALA A 143 1.64 -6.92 12.69
CA ALA A 143 2.36 -6.22 11.64
C ALA A 143 3.38 -5.27 12.28
N SER A 144 4.62 -5.31 11.78
CA SER A 144 5.74 -4.47 12.22
C SER A 144 6.14 -3.52 11.09
N ILE A 145 6.30 -2.24 11.41
CA ILE A 145 6.53 -1.15 10.47
C ILE A 145 7.80 -0.41 10.88
N ALA A 146 8.57 -0.02 9.87
CA ALA A 146 9.69 0.89 10.03
C ALA A 146 9.52 2.09 9.11
N CYS A 147 9.71 3.28 9.66
CA CYS A 147 9.66 4.53 8.94
C CYS A 147 11.00 5.28 9.07
N THR A 148 11.43 5.87 7.96
CA THR A 148 12.64 6.68 7.86
C THR A 148 12.33 8.02 7.24
N ASP A 149 13.22 8.99 7.44
CA ASP A 149 13.29 10.17 6.59
C ASP A 149 13.91 9.84 5.21
N PHE A 150 14.01 10.85 4.35
CA PHE A 150 14.59 10.74 3.00
C PHE A 150 16.10 10.45 3.01
N SER A 151 16.80 10.64 4.13
CA SER A 151 18.21 10.29 4.28
C SER A 151 18.39 8.83 4.71
N GLY A 152 17.31 8.19 5.17
CA GLY A 152 17.31 6.83 5.71
C GLY A 152 17.46 6.76 7.23
N ALA A 153 17.50 7.88 7.94
CA ALA A 153 17.50 7.88 9.39
C ALA A 153 16.11 7.48 9.92
N PRO A 154 16.02 6.65 10.99
CA PRO A 154 14.74 6.33 11.60
C PRO A 154 14.02 7.59 12.05
N ALA A 155 12.76 7.74 11.65
CA ALA A 155 11.99 8.95 11.93
C ALA A 155 10.55 8.61 12.29
N ASP A 156 10.08 9.20 13.40
CA ASP A 156 8.67 9.12 13.77
C ASP A 156 7.82 9.86 12.72
N THR A 157 6.74 9.23 12.30
CA THR A 157 5.76 9.81 11.38
C THR A 157 4.39 9.20 11.60
N ALA A 158 3.35 10.01 11.43
CA ALA A 158 2.00 9.47 11.36
C ALA A 158 1.93 8.54 10.13
N PHE A 159 1.07 7.53 10.16
CA PHE A 159 0.90 6.61 9.04
C PHE A 159 -0.50 6.01 9.01
N VAL A 160 -0.92 5.62 7.82
CA VAL A 160 -2.05 4.71 7.63
C VAL A 160 -1.54 3.33 7.26
N LEU A 161 -2.21 2.32 7.80
CA LEU A 161 -1.96 0.93 7.47
C LEU A 161 -3.28 0.29 7.07
N SER A 162 -3.26 -0.49 5.98
CA SER A 162 -4.36 -1.36 5.59
C SER A 162 -3.84 -2.77 5.40
N HIS A 163 -4.64 -3.77 5.76
CA HIS A 163 -4.27 -5.17 5.61
C HIS A 163 -5.39 -5.97 4.95
N THR A 164 -5.01 -7.06 4.29
CA THR A 164 -5.93 -8.05 3.74
C THR A 164 -5.33 -9.45 3.82
N GLY A 165 -6.19 -10.45 3.82
CA GLY A 165 -5.84 -11.85 3.61
C GLY A 165 -6.18 -12.29 2.19
N ALA A 166 -6.87 -13.43 2.08
CA ALA A 166 -7.39 -13.96 0.83
C ALA A 166 -8.63 -13.20 0.31
N GLN A 167 -8.55 -11.88 0.18
CA GLN A 167 -9.62 -11.02 -0.34
C GLN A 167 -9.14 -9.66 -0.88
N SER A 168 -10.01 -8.97 -1.60
CA SER A 168 -9.80 -7.60 -2.07
C SER A 168 -9.83 -6.60 -0.90
N LEU A 169 -8.96 -5.59 -0.93
CA LEU A 169 -8.98 -4.47 0.03
C LEU A 169 -10.23 -3.58 -0.08
N LEU A 170 -11.06 -3.73 -1.13
CA LEU A 170 -12.37 -3.08 -1.19
C LEU A 170 -13.43 -3.82 -0.38
N ASP A 171 -13.23 -5.12 -0.12
CA ASP A 171 -14.16 -5.96 0.65
C ASP A 171 -15.62 -5.82 0.17
N ASP A 172 -15.80 -5.86 -1.16
CA ASP A 172 -17.11 -5.82 -1.81
C ASP A 172 -17.25 -7.01 -2.77
N ARG A 173 -18.18 -7.92 -2.48
CA ARG A 173 -18.47 -9.10 -3.31
C ARG A 173 -18.87 -8.77 -4.75
N ARG A 174 -19.31 -7.52 -5.02
CA ARG A 174 -19.67 -7.03 -6.36
C ARG A 174 -18.44 -6.54 -7.15
N LEU A 175 -17.33 -6.27 -6.46
CA LEU A 175 -16.06 -5.83 -7.02
C LEU A 175 -14.96 -6.85 -6.67
N PRO A 176 -15.13 -8.14 -7.05
CA PRO A 176 -14.23 -9.18 -6.58
C PRO A 176 -12.82 -9.01 -7.16
N HIS A 177 -12.67 -8.34 -8.31
CA HIS A 177 -11.45 -8.30 -9.09
C HIS A 177 -10.29 -7.63 -8.34
N GLY A 178 -9.43 -8.47 -7.79
CA GLY A 178 -8.21 -8.06 -7.14
C GLY A 178 -7.17 -9.16 -7.07
N VAL A 179 -5.97 -8.72 -6.75
CA VAL A 179 -4.78 -9.54 -6.48
C VAL A 179 -4.08 -8.95 -5.28
N SER A 180 -3.63 -9.80 -4.37
CA SER A 180 -2.65 -9.46 -3.35
C SER A 180 -1.53 -10.49 -3.40
N LEU A 181 -0.28 -10.04 -3.28
CA LEU A 181 0.87 -10.92 -3.27
C LEU A 181 2.03 -10.28 -2.53
N VAL A 182 2.94 -11.11 -2.06
CA VAL A 182 4.25 -10.70 -1.55
C VAL A 182 5.30 -11.14 -2.57
N ALA A 183 6.18 -10.21 -2.94
CA ALA A 183 7.38 -10.49 -3.71
C ALA A 183 8.55 -10.50 -2.74
N ASP A 184 9.25 -11.61 -2.64
CA ASP A 184 10.46 -11.72 -1.83
C ASP A 184 11.68 -11.55 -2.72
N ASP A 185 12.56 -10.63 -2.29
CA ASP A 185 13.83 -10.43 -2.95
C ASP A 185 14.87 -9.79 -2.04
N ALA A 186 16.14 -9.99 -2.34
CA ALA A 186 17.26 -9.44 -1.57
C ALA A 186 18.52 -9.25 -2.43
N PRO A 187 19.49 -8.42 -1.99
CA PRO A 187 20.80 -8.36 -2.62
C PRO A 187 21.47 -9.74 -2.65
N GLY A 188 21.98 -10.15 -3.82
CA GLY A 188 22.60 -11.47 -4.02
C GLY A 188 21.63 -12.62 -4.27
N ALA A 189 20.32 -12.43 -4.13
CA ALA A 189 19.35 -13.46 -4.52
C ALA A 189 19.38 -13.69 -6.04
N ALA A 190 19.37 -14.97 -6.45
CA ALA A 190 19.43 -15.37 -7.86
C ALA A 190 18.22 -14.87 -8.66
N ALA A 191 17.02 -14.94 -8.08
CA ALA A 191 15.78 -14.43 -8.67
C ALA A 191 14.77 -14.07 -7.56
N PRO A 192 13.88 -13.10 -7.80
CA PRO A 192 12.75 -12.84 -6.91
C PRO A 192 11.74 -13.99 -6.93
N THR A 193 11.00 -14.16 -5.84
CA THR A 193 9.92 -15.16 -5.73
C THR A 193 8.62 -14.50 -5.31
N ILE A 194 7.49 -15.14 -5.62
CA ILE A 194 6.18 -14.70 -5.12
C ILE A 194 5.76 -15.61 -3.99
N THR A 195 5.43 -15.02 -2.85
CA THR A 195 4.87 -15.68 -1.68
C THR A 195 3.48 -15.14 -1.39
N ALA A 196 2.63 -15.98 -0.79
CA ALA A 196 1.24 -15.68 -0.45
C ALA A 196 0.38 -15.04 -1.57
N PRO A 197 0.39 -15.54 -2.82
CA PRO A 197 -0.47 -14.99 -3.85
C PRO A 197 -1.94 -15.31 -3.54
N TRP A 198 -2.77 -14.29 -3.61
CA TRP A 198 -4.21 -14.42 -3.68
C TRP A 198 -4.72 -13.70 -4.93
N MET A 199 -5.66 -14.33 -5.62
CA MET A 199 -6.36 -13.76 -6.75
C MET A 199 -7.84 -14.07 -6.63
N SER A 200 -8.66 -13.12 -7.05
CA SER A 200 -10.11 -13.26 -7.10
C SER A 200 -10.63 -14.28 -8.11
N ARG A 201 -9.77 -14.77 -9.01
CA ARG A 201 -10.09 -15.78 -10.04
C ARG A 201 -8.91 -16.76 -10.16
N PRO A 202 -9.14 -17.98 -10.68
CA PRO A 202 -8.06 -18.91 -10.99
C PRO A 202 -6.99 -18.26 -11.87
N GLY A 203 -5.73 -18.43 -11.51
CA GLY A 203 -4.65 -17.69 -12.14
C GLY A 203 -3.28 -17.97 -11.54
N SER A 204 -2.26 -17.40 -12.17
CA SER A 204 -0.88 -17.45 -11.68
C SER A 204 -0.26 -16.06 -11.73
N ALA A 205 0.61 -15.77 -10.77
CA ALA A 205 1.47 -14.60 -10.81
C ALA A 205 2.89 -15.01 -11.16
N THR A 206 3.58 -14.16 -11.92
CA THR A 206 5.00 -14.31 -12.20
C THR A 206 5.71 -13.01 -11.88
N ILE A 207 6.98 -13.11 -11.51
CA ILE A 207 7.85 -11.96 -11.24
C ILE A 207 9.17 -12.15 -11.96
N THR A 208 9.72 -11.06 -12.48
CA THR A 208 11.04 -11.02 -13.10
C THR A 208 11.77 -9.76 -12.65
N ARG A 209 13.04 -9.91 -12.29
CA ARG A 209 13.94 -8.78 -12.02
C ARG A 209 14.69 -8.44 -13.31
N ASN A 210 14.47 -7.24 -13.86
CA ASN A 210 15.09 -6.80 -15.11
C ASN A 210 16.43 -6.08 -14.88
N ALA A 211 16.56 -5.42 -13.73
CA ALA A 211 17.76 -4.73 -13.27
C ALA A 211 17.70 -4.59 -11.75
N THR A 212 18.77 -4.10 -11.11
CA THR A 212 18.76 -3.83 -9.66
C THR A 212 17.57 -2.94 -9.29
N GLY A 213 16.71 -3.42 -8.40
CA GLY A 213 15.50 -2.74 -7.96
C GLY A 213 14.41 -2.56 -9.02
N SER A 214 14.53 -3.16 -10.22
CA SER A 214 13.52 -3.06 -11.27
C SER A 214 12.84 -4.40 -11.50
N TYR A 215 11.53 -4.44 -11.32
CA TYR A 215 10.72 -5.65 -11.37
C TYR A 215 9.58 -5.52 -12.37
N VAL A 216 9.24 -6.65 -12.99
CA VAL A 216 7.98 -6.84 -13.72
C VAL A 216 7.20 -7.94 -13.03
N VAL A 217 5.96 -7.64 -12.67
CA VAL A 217 5.01 -8.58 -12.08
C VAL A 217 3.87 -8.76 -13.08
N ARG A 218 3.52 -10.01 -13.36
CA ARG A 218 2.38 -10.33 -14.23
C ARG A 218 1.39 -11.22 -13.51
N PHE A 219 0.10 -10.99 -13.69
CA PHE A 219 -0.96 -11.82 -13.13
C PHE A 219 -2.24 -11.73 -13.96
N THR A 220 -3.05 -12.78 -13.86
CA THR A 220 -4.24 -12.99 -14.71
C THR A 220 -5.50 -12.42 -14.10
N VAL A 221 -5.51 -11.09 -13.87
CA VAL A 221 -6.69 -10.37 -13.36
C VAL A 221 -6.80 -9.00 -14.06
N GLY A 222 -7.52 -8.94 -15.17
CA GLY A 222 -8.16 -7.69 -15.61
C GLY A 222 -7.78 -7.11 -16.98
N TYR A 223 -8.55 -6.06 -17.33
CA TYR A 223 -8.45 -5.21 -18.53
C TYR A 223 -8.95 -3.77 -18.24
N LEU A 224 -9.01 -3.35 -16.96
CA LEU A 224 -9.79 -2.17 -16.53
C LEU A 224 -8.98 -1.22 -15.63
N SER A 225 -9.49 0.01 -15.49
CA SER A 225 -8.93 0.99 -14.57
C SER A 225 -8.79 0.39 -13.17
N SER A 226 -7.56 0.42 -12.67
CA SER A 226 -7.18 -0.24 -11.43
C SER A 226 -6.50 0.72 -10.49
N TYR A 227 -6.56 0.38 -9.22
CA TYR A 227 -5.69 0.90 -8.19
C TYR A 227 -4.61 -0.13 -7.92
N THR A 228 -3.36 0.33 -7.81
CA THR A 228 -2.26 -0.49 -7.34
C THR A 228 -1.58 0.23 -6.20
N HIS A 229 -1.25 -0.51 -5.15
CA HIS A 229 -0.37 -0.06 -4.09
C HIS A 229 0.80 -1.02 -3.99
N VAL A 230 1.99 -0.45 -3.80
CA VAL A 230 3.21 -1.20 -3.52
C VAL A 230 3.81 -0.69 -2.22
N THR A 231 4.15 -1.62 -1.32
CA THR A 231 4.78 -1.31 -0.04
C THR A 231 6.06 -2.13 0.05
N ALA A 232 7.19 -1.50 0.38
CA ALA A 232 8.45 -2.23 0.53
C ALA A 232 8.44 -3.16 1.77
N THR A 233 9.14 -4.28 1.65
CA THR A 233 9.40 -5.22 2.76
C THR A 233 10.86 -5.11 3.18
N GLY A 234 11.15 -5.09 4.47
CA GLY A 234 12.50 -5.08 5.04
C GLY A 234 13.15 -3.69 5.17
N GLY A 235 12.74 -2.72 4.35
CA GLY A 235 13.21 -1.33 4.41
C GLY A 235 13.11 -0.63 3.05
N GLY A 236 13.57 0.62 2.98
CA GLY A 236 13.53 1.41 1.75
C GLY A 236 12.11 1.75 1.31
N TYR A 237 11.91 1.92 0.01
CA TYR A 237 10.60 2.16 -0.58
C TYR A 237 10.51 1.59 -1.99
N CYS A 238 9.29 1.34 -2.44
CA CYS A 238 9.00 0.93 -3.80
C CYS A 238 7.94 1.86 -4.41
N SER A 239 7.96 1.98 -5.72
CA SER A 239 7.07 2.81 -6.52
C SER A 239 6.54 2.00 -7.70
N THR A 240 5.37 2.37 -8.20
CA THR A 240 4.83 1.78 -9.43
C THR A 240 5.37 2.56 -10.62
N LYS A 241 6.17 1.92 -11.47
CA LYS A 241 6.64 2.51 -12.73
C LYS A 241 5.59 2.43 -13.84
N LEU A 242 4.83 1.35 -13.85
CA LEU A 242 3.72 1.15 -14.80
C LEU A 242 2.67 0.31 -14.11
N ARG A 243 1.42 0.78 -14.07
CA ARG A 243 0.32 0.10 -13.36
C ARG A 243 -0.20 -1.13 -14.12
N ASN A 244 -0.45 -0.94 -15.40
CA ASN A 244 -0.86 -1.95 -16.36
C ASN A 244 -0.59 -1.38 -17.76
N ASP A 245 -0.14 -2.20 -18.71
CA ASP A 245 0.06 -1.78 -20.09
C ASP A 245 -1.23 -1.87 -20.94
N TYR A 246 -2.25 -2.58 -20.44
CA TYR A 246 -3.52 -2.85 -21.12
C TYR A 246 -3.37 -3.49 -22.50
N SER A 247 -2.23 -4.12 -22.78
CA SER A 247 -1.94 -4.67 -24.11
C SER A 247 -2.72 -5.95 -24.39
N ARG A 248 -3.13 -6.67 -23.35
CA ARG A 248 -3.82 -7.96 -23.43
C ARG A 248 -4.89 -8.10 -22.36
N LYS A 249 -5.97 -8.80 -22.70
CA LYS A 249 -7.03 -9.18 -21.75
C LYS A 249 -6.47 -10.18 -20.74
N ASP A 250 -6.74 -9.96 -19.45
CA ASP A 250 -6.36 -10.85 -18.35
C ASP A 250 -4.84 -11.13 -18.26
N ASP A 251 -4.02 -10.12 -18.57
CA ASP A 251 -2.57 -10.18 -18.50
C ASP A 251 -2.05 -8.83 -18.01
N VAL A 252 -2.20 -8.58 -16.71
CA VAL A 252 -1.74 -7.33 -16.13
C VAL A 252 -0.22 -7.30 -16.17
N TYR A 253 0.34 -6.24 -16.76
CA TYR A 253 1.77 -5.96 -16.76
C TYR A 253 2.07 -4.83 -15.76
N LEU A 254 2.56 -5.18 -14.58
CA LEU A 254 2.92 -4.22 -13.53
C LEU A 254 4.44 -4.06 -13.48
N ALA A 255 4.95 -2.84 -13.63
CA ALA A 255 6.37 -2.55 -13.39
C ALA A 255 6.54 -1.85 -12.03
N VAL A 256 7.46 -2.37 -11.21
CA VAL A 256 7.78 -1.85 -9.87
C VAL A 256 9.25 -1.47 -9.82
N ALA A 257 9.54 -0.32 -9.23
CA ALA A 257 10.91 0.14 -8.95
C ALA A 257 11.11 0.30 -7.44
N CYS A 258 12.13 -0.33 -6.88
CA CYS A 258 12.46 -0.30 -5.46
C CYS A 258 13.84 0.32 -5.23
N PHE A 259 13.93 1.02 -4.09
CA PHE A 259 15.06 1.86 -3.75
C PHE A 259 15.43 1.67 -2.27
N THR A 260 16.70 1.94 -1.94
CA THR A 260 17.11 2.23 -0.56
C THR A 260 16.36 3.45 -0.05
N ALA A 261 16.37 3.68 1.27
CA ALA A 261 15.74 4.87 1.84
C ALA A 261 16.35 6.19 1.32
N SER A 262 17.60 6.17 0.84
CA SER A 262 18.30 7.29 0.21
C SER A 262 18.11 7.40 -1.32
N GLY A 263 17.26 6.55 -1.90
CA GLY A 263 16.88 6.62 -3.32
C GLY A 263 17.81 5.90 -4.31
N ALA A 264 18.75 5.06 -3.85
CA ALA A 264 19.54 4.21 -4.74
C ALA A 264 18.73 2.95 -5.13
N PRO A 265 18.71 2.51 -6.40
CA PRO A 265 18.02 1.28 -6.78
C PRO A 265 18.50 0.08 -5.95
N ALA A 266 17.57 -0.71 -5.41
CA ALA A 266 17.89 -1.80 -4.50
C ALA A 266 17.00 -3.02 -4.73
N ASN A 267 17.62 -4.20 -4.71
CA ASN A 267 16.86 -5.45 -4.68
C ASN A 267 16.27 -5.65 -3.30
N THR A 268 14.96 -5.65 -3.18
CA THR A 268 14.25 -5.82 -1.92
C THR A 268 12.87 -6.40 -2.16
N GLY A 269 12.33 -7.08 -1.16
CA GLY A 269 10.95 -7.54 -1.20
C GLY A 269 9.94 -6.39 -1.17
N PHE A 270 8.74 -6.66 -1.64
CA PHE A 270 7.62 -5.72 -1.61
C PHE A 270 6.28 -6.45 -1.62
N GLN A 271 5.22 -5.76 -1.22
CA GLN A 271 3.87 -6.29 -1.22
C GLN A 271 3.02 -5.51 -2.22
N VAL A 272 2.25 -6.22 -3.02
CA VAL A 272 1.37 -5.64 -4.03
C VAL A 272 -0.07 -5.82 -3.59
N THR A 273 -0.87 -4.78 -3.74
CA THR A 273 -2.31 -4.95 -3.89
C THR A 273 -2.79 -4.27 -5.15
N TYR A 274 -3.48 -5.04 -5.98
CA TYR A 274 -4.13 -4.61 -7.20
C TYR A 274 -5.62 -4.83 -7.05
N MET A 275 -6.43 -3.84 -7.41
CA MET A 275 -7.88 -3.93 -7.38
C MET A 275 -8.48 -3.11 -8.52
N THR A 276 -9.58 -3.59 -9.08
CA THR A 276 -10.34 -2.81 -10.07
C THR A 276 -11.66 -2.37 -9.47
N ALA A 277 -12.02 -1.10 -9.68
CA ALA A 277 -13.31 -0.57 -9.24
C ALA A 277 -14.45 -0.89 -10.23
N SER A 278 -14.17 -1.57 -11.35
CA SER A 278 -15.20 -1.88 -12.34
C SER A 278 -16.02 -3.11 -11.93
N PRO A 279 -17.35 -2.99 -11.79
CA PRO A 279 -18.26 -4.13 -11.64
C PRO A 279 -18.47 -4.87 -12.97
N TYR A 280 -18.09 -4.27 -14.10
CA TYR A 280 -18.29 -4.84 -15.43
C TYR A 280 -17.03 -5.51 -15.93
N TYR A 281 -17.08 -6.83 -16.04
CA TYR A 281 -16.21 -7.62 -16.90
C TYR A 281 -17.12 -8.45 -17.81
N PRO A 282 -17.20 -8.19 -19.12
CA PRO A 282 -17.81 -9.13 -20.05
C PRO A 282 -16.93 -10.38 -20.23
#